data_AF-A0A1B6F1Q7-F1
#
_entry.id   AF-A0A1B6F1Q7-F1
#
_cell.length_a   1.000
_cell.length_b   1.000
_cell.length_c   1.000
_cell.angle_alpha   90.00
_cell.angle_beta   90.00
_cell.angle_gamma   90.00
#
_symmetry.space_group_name_H-M   'P 1'
#
loop_
_entity.id
_entity.type
_entity.pdbx_description
1 polymer ?
#
loop_
_entity_poly.entity_id
_entity_poly.type
_entity_poly.pdbx_seq_one_letter_code
_entity_poly.pdbx_strand_id
1 'polypeptide(L)'
;LYSVKWYIGRREFYRFTPRERPQLKVFPIQGLSDLVVQRNCSNATQLCLHKVTLALSGRYSCEVSADSPSFKTAQVSGYMDVVVTPTHRPELRGMKPRYRVGDKLSA
;
A
#
# COMPACT_ATOMS: atom_id res chain seq x y z
N LEU A 1 9.35 -15.79 16.97
CA LEU A 1 8.58 -15.36 15.79
C LEU A 1 8.36 -16.58 14.90
N TYR A 2 7.12 -16.92 14.58
CA TYR A 2 6.77 -18.03 13.69
C TYR A 2 6.65 -17.55 12.23
N SER A 3 5.81 -16.55 11.95
CA SER A 3 5.69 -15.97 10.61
C SER A 3 5.15 -14.54 10.63
N VAL A 4 5.42 -13.81 9.55
CA VAL A 4 4.82 -12.51 9.22
C VAL A 4 4.18 -12.62 7.84
N LYS A 5 2.91 -12.27 7.71
CA LYS A 5 2.16 -12.33 6.46
C LYS A 5 1.55 -10.99 6.13
N TRP A 6 1.54 -10.65 4.85
CA TRP A 6 0.91 -9.43 4.35
C TRP A 6 -0.21 -9.76 3.37
N TYR A 7 -1.30 -9.00 3.50
CA TYR A 7 -2.54 -9.20 2.75
C TYR A 7 -2.99 -7.91 2.06
N ILE A 8 -3.53 -8.03 0.84
CA ILE A 8 -4.36 -7.00 0.20
C ILE A 8 -5.80 -7.50 0.24
N GLY A 9 -6.66 -6.79 0.98
CA GLY A 9 -8.02 -7.27 1.27
C GLY A 9 -7.98 -8.55 2.10
N ARG A 10 -8.22 -9.70 1.46
CA ARG A 10 -8.16 -11.05 2.08
C ARG A 10 -7.13 -11.98 1.42
N ARG A 11 -6.37 -11.48 0.44
CA ARG A 11 -5.44 -12.27 -0.35
C ARG A 11 -4.02 -12.06 0.16
N GLU A 12 -3.38 -13.14 0.58
CA GLU A 12 -1.97 -13.13 0.96
C GLU A 12 -1.11 -12.92 -0.29
N PHE A 13 -0.12 -12.04 -0.20
CA PHE A 13 0.83 -11.81 -1.30
C PHE A 13 2.28 -11.85 -0.86
N TYR A 14 2.56 -11.85 0.43
CA TYR A 14 3.91 -11.93 0.98
C TYR A 14 3.92 -12.65 2.32
N ARG A 15 4.94 -13.48 2.53
CA ARG A 15 5.19 -14.19 3.79
C ARG A 15 6.68 -14.22 4.10
N PHE A 16 7.00 -13.97 5.36
CA PHE A 16 8.31 -14.19 5.95
C PHE A 16 8.22 -15.24 7.06
N THR A 17 8.94 -16.36 6.90
CA THR A 17 9.02 -17.45 7.89
C THR A 17 10.51 -17.71 8.20
N PRO A 18 11.03 -17.28 9.36
CA PRO A 18 12.47 -17.35 9.67
C PRO A 18 13.09 -18.76 9.57
N ARG A 19 12.30 -19.79 9.89
CA ARG A 19 12.73 -21.19 9.94
C ARG A 19 12.63 -21.92 8.59
N GLU A 20 12.03 -21.32 7.56
CA GLU A 20 11.90 -21.92 6.23
C GLU A 20 13.05 -21.51 5.30
N ARG A 21 13.32 -22.33 4.27
CA ARG A 21 14.21 -22.00 3.16
C ARG A 21 13.44 -22.14 1.83
N PRO A 22 13.24 -21.07 1.05
CA PRO A 22 13.58 -19.69 1.35
C PRO A 22 12.70 -19.11 2.47
N GLN A 23 13.26 -18.18 3.26
CA GLN A 23 12.53 -17.50 4.34
C GLN A 23 11.40 -16.61 3.82
N LEU A 24 11.55 -16.09 2.60
CA LEU A 24 10.63 -15.14 1.97
C LEU A 24 9.89 -15.80 0.80
N LYS A 25 8.56 -15.77 0.87
CA LYS A 25 7.65 -16.23 -0.18
C LYS A 25 6.77 -15.07 -0.66
N VAL A 26 6.56 -15.01 -1.97
CA VAL A 26 5.68 -14.03 -2.63
C VAL A 26 4.63 -14.80 -3.40
N PHE A 27 3.37 -14.39 -3.26
CA PHE A 27 2.24 -15.05 -3.91
C PHE A 27 1.62 -14.08 -4.92
N PRO A 28 1.44 -14.49 -6.18
CA PRO A 28 0.78 -13.65 -7.17
C PRO A 28 -0.71 -13.50 -6.80
N ILE A 29 -1.24 -12.30 -6.98
CA ILE A 29 -2.68 -12.05 -6.87
C ILE A 29 -3.26 -11.93 -8.28
N GLN A 30 -4.25 -12.78 -8.58
CA GLN A 30 -5.01 -12.67 -9.82
C GLN A 30 -5.70 -11.30 -9.92
N GLY A 31 -5.47 -10.62 -11.05
CA GLY A 31 -5.97 -9.26 -11.29
C GLY A 31 -5.09 -8.13 -10.76
N LEU A 32 -3.95 -8.43 -10.11
CA LEU A 32 -2.95 -7.45 -9.67
C LEU A 32 -1.56 -7.80 -10.21
N SER A 33 -1.43 -7.87 -11.54
CA SER A 33 -0.17 -8.19 -12.22
C SER A 33 0.96 -7.19 -11.96
N ASP A 34 0.62 -5.95 -11.62
CA ASP A 34 1.59 -4.87 -11.42
C ASP A 34 2.23 -4.91 -10.01
N LEU A 35 1.71 -5.75 -9.11
CA LEU A 35 2.25 -5.89 -7.76
C LEU A 35 3.64 -6.54 -7.80
N VAL A 36 4.69 -5.75 -7.63
CA VAL A 36 6.05 -6.24 -7.54
C VAL A 36 6.59 -6.06 -6.11
N VAL A 37 6.85 -7.18 -5.44
CA VAL A 37 7.52 -7.18 -4.12
C VAL A 37 9.03 -7.21 -4.30
N GLN A 38 9.73 -6.21 -3.75
CA GLN A 38 11.19 -6.11 -3.77
C GLN A 38 11.79 -6.93 -2.63
N ARG A 39 12.43 -8.06 -2.96
CA ARG A 39 12.96 -9.01 -1.96
C ARG A 39 14.20 -8.49 -1.22
N ASN A 40 14.95 -7.56 -1.81
CA ASN A 40 16.19 -7.01 -1.23
C ASN A 40 15.94 -6.09 -0.02
N CYS A 41 14.79 -5.43 0.06
CA CYS A 41 14.42 -4.56 1.18
C CYS A 41 13.16 -5.02 1.93
N SER A 42 12.60 -6.19 1.59
CA SER A 42 11.52 -6.81 2.36
C SER A 42 12.05 -7.84 3.35
N ASN A 43 11.58 -7.80 4.59
CA ASN A 43 11.98 -8.71 5.67
C ASN A 43 10.84 -8.96 6.66
N ALA A 44 11.14 -9.36 7.90
CA ALA A 44 10.14 -9.61 8.94
C ALA A 44 9.34 -8.37 9.36
N THR A 45 9.90 -7.17 9.18
CA THR A 45 9.36 -5.92 9.74
C THR A 45 8.95 -4.93 8.66
N GLN A 46 9.51 -5.05 7.47
CA GLN A 46 9.32 -4.11 6.37
C GLN A 46 8.94 -4.85 5.10
N LEU A 47 8.04 -4.26 4.32
CA LEU A 47 7.62 -4.74 3.01
C LEU A 47 7.85 -3.64 1.99
N CYS A 48 8.62 -3.94 0.95
CA CYS A 48 8.87 -3.03 -0.15
C CYS A 48 8.07 -3.42 -1.39
N LEU A 49 7.27 -2.48 -1.88
CA LEU A 49 6.56 -2.60 -3.16
C LEU A 49 7.22 -1.71 -4.22
N HIS A 50 7.21 -2.15 -5.47
CA HIS A 50 7.73 -1.39 -6.62
C HIS A 50 6.69 -1.37 -7.74
N LYS A 51 6.76 -0.35 -8.61
CA LYS A 51 5.78 -0.09 -9.69
C LYS A 51 4.33 -0.08 -9.18
N VAL A 52 4.08 0.67 -8.10
CA VAL A 52 2.75 0.75 -7.49
C VAL A 52 1.80 1.54 -8.39
N THR A 53 0.68 0.94 -8.80
CA THR A 53 -0.36 1.57 -9.64
C THR A 53 -1.61 1.92 -8.84
N LEU A 54 -2.51 2.75 -9.40
CA LEU A 54 -3.77 3.14 -8.76
C LEU A 54 -4.62 1.95 -8.30
N ALA A 55 -4.57 0.83 -9.04
CA ALA A 55 -5.29 -0.40 -8.74
C ALA A 55 -4.83 -1.10 -7.45
N LEU A 56 -3.67 -0.73 -6.91
CA LEU A 56 -3.15 -1.25 -5.63
C LEU A 56 -3.65 -0.45 -4.42
N SER A 57 -4.45 0.60 -4.62
CA SER A 57 -5.10 1.28 -3.51
C SER A 57 -6.05 0.33 -2.78
N GLY A 58 -6.04 0.37 -1.46
CA GLY A 58 -6.92 -0.46 -0.65
C GLY A 58 -6.40 -0.76 0.74
N ARG A 59 -7.08 -1.70 1.42
CA ARG A 59 -6.73 -2.11 2.76
C ARG A 59 -5.64 -3.18 2.77
N TYR A 60 -4.50 -2.84 3.34
CA TYR A 60 -3.40 -3.74 3.62
C TYR A 60 -3.49 -4.23 5.06
N SER A 61 -3.12 -5.49 5.30
CA SER A 61 -3.05 -6.05 6.66
C SER A 61 -1.75 -6.79 6.85
N CYS A 62 -1.17 -6.66 8.04
CA CYS A 62 0.00 -7.41 8.48
C CYS A 62 -0.43 -8.31 9.64
N GLU A 63 -0.21 -9.62 9.50
CA GLU A 63 -0.40 -10.63 10.54
C GLU A 63 0.97 -11.11 11.03
N VAL A 64 1.18 -11.08 12.34
CA VAL A 64 2.37 -11.58 13.00
C VAL A 64 1.97 -12.72 13.94
N SER A 65 2.58 -13.88 13.74
CA SER A 65 2.38 -15.05 14.59
C SER A 65 3.66 -15.36 15.37
N ALA A 66 3.56 -15.49 16.69
CA ALA A 66 4.61 -15.93 17.58
C ALA A 66 4.75 -17.46 17.55
N ASP A 67 5.93 -17.94 17.95
CA ASP A 67 6.19 -19.38 18.08
C ASP A 67 5.94 -19.84 19.52
N SER A 68 6.13 -21.13 19.78
CA SER A 68 6.15 -21.71 21.13
C SER A 68 6.97 -20.84 22.09
N PRO A 69 6.51 -20.64 23.34
CA PRO A 69 5.33 -21.28 23.97
C PRO A 69 4.01 -20.50 23.81
N SER A 70 4.07 -19.25 23.32
CA SER A 70 2.92 -18.35 23.41
C SER A 70 1.90 -18.53 22.29
N PHE A 71 2.34 -18.94 21.10
CA PHE A 71 1.51 -19.11 19.89
C PHE A 71 0.55 -17.94 19.59
N LYS A 72 0.86 -16.73 20.08
CA LYS A 72 0.02 -15.55 19.91
C LYS A 72 0.04 -15.08 18.46
N THR A 73 -1.11 -14.74 17.92
CA THR A 73 -1.24 -14.09 16.62
C THR A 73 -1.88 -12.72 16.78
N ALA A 74 -1.30 -11.71 16.14
CA ALA A 74 -1.85 -10.35 16.08
C ALA A 74 -1.95 -9.91 14.63
N GLN A 75 -2.99 -9.15 14.30
CA GLN A 75 -3.19 -8.59 12.97
C GLN A 75 -3.58 -7.12 13.08
N VAL A 76 -2.95 -6.28 12.28
CA VAL A 76 -3.28 -4.85 12.14
C VAL A 76 -3.50 -4.54 10.67
N SER A 77 -4.41 -3.61 10.39
CA SER A 77 -4.76 -3.18 9.04
C SER A 77 -4.62 -1.67 8.88
N GLY A 78 -4.26 -1.23 7.67
CA GLY A 78 -4.21 0.18 7.27
C GLY A 78 -4.66 0.35 5.83
N TYR A 79 -5.15 1.53 5.47
CA TYR A 79 -5.51 1.86 4.09
C TYR A 79 -4.33 2.53 3.40
N MET A 80 -4.03 2.10 2.17
CA MET A 80 -3.02 2.71 1.31
C MET A 80 -3.73 3.33 0.11
N ASP A 81 -3.58 4.64 -0.06
CA ASP A 81 -4.09 5.38 -1.21
C ASP A 81 -2.94 5.68 -2.17
N VAL A 82 -3.06 5.19 -3.41
CA VAL A 82 -2.14 5.50 -4.49
C VAL A 82 -2.79 6.61 -5.29
N VAL A 83 -2.10 7.74 -5.42
CA VAL A 83 -2.60 8.92 -6.14
C VAL A 83 -1.62 9.33 -7.23
N VAL A 84 -2.14 9.84 -8.33
CA VAL A 84 -1.34 10.48 -9.37
C VAL A 84 -1.32 11.97 -9.10
N THR A 85 -0.13 12.51 -8.83
CA THR A 85 0.04 13.96 -8.65
C THR A 85 -0.06 14.67 -10.00
N PRO A 86 -0.75 15.83 -10.06
CA PRO A 86 -0.77 16.66 -11.27
C PRO A 86 0.65 17.03 -11.73
N THR A 87 0.88 17.07 -13.04
CA THR A 87 2.18 17.47 -13.62
C THR A 87 2.43 18.98 -13.54
N HIS A 88 1.36 19.76 -13.43
CA HIS A 88 1.41 21.22 -13.37
C HIS A 88 0.58 21.74 -12.21
N ARG A 89 0.89 22.96 -11.79
CA ARG A 89 0.06 23.67 -10.81
C ARG A 89 -1.34 23.88 -11.40
N PRO A 90 -2.40 23.79 -10.57
CA PRO A 90 -3.74 24.08 -11.04
C PRO A 90 -3.79 25.51 -11.58
N GLU A 91 -4.30 25.68 -12.79
CA GLU A 91 -4.51 26.98 -13.41
C GLU A 91 -5.96 27.41 -13.20
N LEU A 92 -6.15 28.53 -12.51
CA LEU A 92 -7.46 29.16 -12.41
C LEU A 92 -7.74 29.91 -13.71
N ARG A 93 -8.72 29.46 -14.48
CA ARG A 93 -9.19 30.08 -15.74
C ARG A 93 -10.56 30.71 -15.52
N GLY A 94 -10.93 31.69 -16.35
CA GLY A 94 -12.26 32.34 -16.27
C GLY A 94 -12.34 33.56 -15.35
N MET A 95 -11.22 34.04 -14.80
CA MET A 95 -11.20 35.26 -14.02
C MET A 95 -11.30 36.51 -14.91
N LYS A 96 -12.15 37.46 -14.52
CA LYS A 96 -12.23 38.79 -15.14
C LYS A 96 -11.02 39.63 -14.71
N PRO A 97 -10.48 40.50 -15.58
CA PRO A 97 -9.37 41.37 -15.22
C PRO A 97 -9.72 42.40 -14.14
N ARG A 98 -11.01 42.70 -13.95
CA ARG A 98 -11.53 43.58 -12.89
C ARG A 98 -12.90 43.10 -12.41
N TYR A 99 -13.17 43.33 -11.13
CA TYR A 99 -14.43 43.04 -10.46
C TYR A 99 -14.95 44.29 -9.74
N ARG A 100 -16.27 44.37 -9.58
CA ARG A 100 -16.94 45.37 -8.75
C ARG A 100 -17.26 44.79 -7.38
N VAL A 101 -17.36 45.67 -6.39
CA VAL A 101 -17.79 45.28 -5.04
C VAL A 101 -19.18 44.66 -5.13
N GLY A 102 -19.32 43.41 -4.67
CA GLY A 102 -20.54 42.61 -4.76
C GLY A 102 -20.52 41.53 -5.84
N ASP A 103 -19.53 41.51 -6.73
CA ASP A 103 -19.37 40.42 -7.70
C ASP A 103 -18.94 39.13 -6.99
N LYS A 104 -19.61 38.02 -7.34
CA LYS A 104 -19.19 36.69 -6.87
C LYS A 104 -18.09 36.15 -7.79
N LEU A 105 -16.99 35.75 -7.17
CA LEU A 105 -15.96 34.95 -7.83
C LEU A 105 -16.39 33.49 -7.78
N SER A 106 -16.64 32.88 -8.94
CA SER A 106 -16.71 31.42 -9.07
C SER A 106 -15.55 30.97 -9.95
N ALA A 107 -14.79 29.99 -9.46
CA ALA A 107 -13.80 29.26 -10.23
C ALA A 107 -14.46 28.29 -11.22
#